data_AF-A0A6N2SKH9-F1
#
_entry.id   AF-A0A6N2SKH9-F1
#
_cell.length_a   1.000
_cell.length_b   1.000
_cell.length_c   1.000
_cell.angle_alpha   90.00
_cell.angle_beta   90.00
_cell.angle_gamma   90.00
#
_symmetry.space_group_name_H-M   'P 1'
#
loop_
_entity.id
_entity.type
_entity.pdbx_description
1 polymer ?
#
loop_
_entity_poly.entity_id
_entity_poly.type
_entity_poly.pdbx_seq_one_letter_code
_entity_poly.pdbx_strand_id
1 'polypeptide(L)'
;MVQNGDVVTRDLASAAWQKITENHWLYGDFIADEKWRRWACGHKQWILDMIETYVTVEFGSKVRHVSCDYIYGPTGTNKTSDVLRMYGAKNVFTVDLSSENFPFDGYAGEPVILIDDFRSDVKFNTLLRWMNPYPMKVSIKGSHMQAQWRKVVITSNLSLDEVYPNLTEKKNPLYRRFENGIVFKKCQ
;
A
#
# COMPACT_ATOMS: atom_id res chain seq x y z
N MET A 1 18.64 21.40 -37.13
CA MET A 1 17.55 20.42 -37.36
C MET A 1 17.48 19.51 -36.15
N VAL A 2 16.58 19.80 -35.19
CA VAL A 2 16.30 18.87 -34.09
C VAL A 2 15.61 17.68 -34.75
N GLN A 3 16.24 16.51 -34.70
CA GLN A 3 15.76 15.32 -35.39
C GLN A 3 14.39 14.92 -34.82
N ASN A 4 13.41 14.61 -35.69
CA ASN A 4 12.04 14.20 -35.31
C ASN A 4 11.99 13.10 -34.23
N GLY A 5 13.06 12.30 -34.07
CA GLY A 5 13.18 11.30 -33.01
C GLY A 5 13.24 11.88 -31.58
N ASP A 6 13.89 13.03 -31.36
CA ASP A 6 14.05 13.64 -30.04
C ASP A 6 12.75 14.27 -29.51
N VAL A 7 11.88 14.71 -30.42
CA VAL A 7 10.58 15.29 -30.07
C VAL A 7 9.59 14.18 -29.68
N VAL A 8 9.58 13.07 -30.42
CA VAL A 8 8.71 11.91 -30.14
C VAL A 8 9.10 11.21 -28.83
N THR A 9 10.40 11.09 -28.53
CA THR A 9 10.87 10.48 -27.26
C THR A 9 10.55 11.35 -26.05
N ARG A 10 10.66 12.69 -26.17
CA ARG A 10 10.25 13.63 -25.10
C ARG A 10 8.75 13.57 -24.80
N ASP A 11 7.92 13.47 -25.84
CA ASP A 11 6.47 13.32 -25.71
C ASP A 11 6.10 12.02 -24.95
N LEU A 12 6.76 10.91 -25.29
CA LEU A 12 6.56 9.63 -24.60
C LEU A 12 7.05 9.64 -23.15
N ALA A 13 8.16 10.31 -22.83
CA ALA A 13 8.65 10.41 -21.45
C ALA A 13 7.66 11.20 -20.56
N SER A 14 7.12 12.32 -21.06
CA SER A 14 6.10 13.09 -20.35
C SER A 14 4.80 12.31 -20.17
N ALA A 15 4.35 11.58 -21.20
CA ALA A 15 3.19 10.72 -21.09
C ALA A 15 3.43 9.52 -20.15
N ALA A 16 4.65 8.96 -20.10
CA ALA A 16 5.02 7.90 -19.17
C ALA A 16 4.99 8.42 -17.72
N TRP A 17 5.47 9.64 -17.49
CA TRP A 17 5.36 10.29 -16.17
C TRP A 17 3.91 10.41 -15.71
N GLN A 18 2.98 10.79 -16.58
CA GLN A 18 1.55 10.79 -16.25
C GLN A 18 1.04 9.38 -15.91
N LYS A 19 1.44 8.34 -16.65
CA LYS A 19 1.09 6.95 -16.32
C LYS A 19 1.59 6.50 -14.95
N ILE A 20 2.81 6.87 -14.59
CA ILE A 20 3.38 6.57 -13.27
C ILE A 20 2.64 7.32 -12.16
N THR A 21 2.41 8.63 -12.35
CA THR A 21 1.90 9.50 -11.28
C THR A 21 0.38 9.39 -11.08
N GLU A 22 -0.39 9.21 -12.15
CA GLU A 22 -1.86 9.18 -12.11
C GLU A 22 -2.43 7.76 -12.15
N ASN A 23 -1.83 6.86 -12.93
CA ASN A 23 -2.30 5.47 -13.07
C ASN A 23 -1.49 4.47 -12.23
N HIS A 24 -0.45 4.93 -11.54
CA HIS A 24 0.43 4.10 -10.70
C HIS A 24 1.03 2.92 -11.46
N TRP A 25 1.35 3.13 -12.74
CA TRP A 25 1.98 2.11 -13.55
C TRP A 25 3.39 1.79 -13.05
N LEU A 26 3.67 0.51 -12.92
CA LEU A 26 5.00 -0.04 -12.74
C LEU A 26 5.58 -0.42 -14.11
N TYR A 27 6.87 -0.72 -14.17
CA TYR A 27 7.53 -1.15 -15.40
C TYR A 27 6.79 -2.32 -16.09
N GLY A 28 6.24 -3.25 -15.30
CA GLY A 28 5.44 -4.37 -15.82
C GLY A 28 4.20 -3.94 -16.60
N ASP A 29 3.51 -2.88 -16.17
CA ASP A 29 2.32 -2.36 -16.86
C ASP A 29 2.68 -1.77 -18.23
N PHE A 30 3.82 -1.06 -18.32
CA PHE A 30 4.35 -0.56 -19.59
C PHE A 30 4.70 -1.68 -20.59
N ILE A 31 5.19 -2.81 -20.09
CA ILE A 31 5.49 -3.99 -20.92
C ILE A 31 4.22 -4.73 -21.35
N ALA A 32 3.22 -4.78 -20.48
CA ALA A 32 1.95 -5.41 -20.78
C ALA A 32 1.17 -4.65 -21.86
N ASP A 33 1.18 -3.31 -21.83
CA ASP A 33 0.47 -2.46 -22.78
C ASP A 33 1.10 -2.43 -24.18
N GLU A 34 0.31 -2.72 -25.22
CA GLU A 34 0.78 -2.83 -26.60
C GLU A 34 1.38 -1.53 -27.15
N LYS A 35 0.81 -0.38 -26.80
CA LYS A 35 1.29 0.94 -27.24
C LYS A 35 2.66 1.25 -26.63
N TRP A 36 2.86 0.89 -25.36
CA TRP A 36 4.06 1.23 -24.60
C TRP A 36 5.18 0.21 -24.70
N ARG A 37 4.87 -1.06 -24.97
CA ARG A 37 5.81 -2.19 -24.90
C ARG A 37 7.13 -1.93 -25.62
N ARG A 38 7.06 -1.47 -26.88
CA ARG A 38 8.27 -1.25 -27.70
C ARG A 38 9.18 -0.18 -27.10
N TRP A 39 8.60 0.93 -26.63
CA TRP A 39 9.35 2.00 -26.00
C TRP A 39 9.93 1.52 -24.66
N ALA A 40 9.13 0.84 -23.84
CA ALA A 40 9.53 0.38 -22.52
C ALA A 40 10.71 -0.59 -22.55
N CYS A 41 10.75 -1.51 -23.52
CA CYS A 41 11.89 -2.42 -23.71
C CYS A 41 13.24 -1.70 -23.90
N GLY A 42 13.23 -0.51 -24.52
CA GLY A 42 14.43 0.30 -24.73
C GLY A 42 14.76 1.28 -23.59
N HIS A 43 13.83 1.49 -22.64
CA HIS A 43 13.91 2.55 -21.65
C HIS A 43 13.69 2.05 -20.22
N LYS A 44 13.94 0.75 -19.95
CA LYS A 44 13.73 0.13 -18.64
C LYS A 44 14.31 0.96 -17.49
N GLN A 45 15.58 1.34 -17.57
CA GLN A 45 16.23 2.08 -16.48
C GLN A 45 15.56 3.45 -16.26
N TRP A 46 15.27 4.19 -17.32
CA TRP A 46 14.59 5.48 -17.21
C TRP A 46 13.21 5.37 -16.56
N ILE A 47 12.45 4.32 -16.89
CA ILE A 47 11.15 4.07 -16.26
C ILE A 47 11.32 3.78 -14.76
N LEU A 48 12.29 2.94 -14.40
CA LEU A 48 12.58 2.64 -12.99
C LEU A 48 13.01 3.89 -12.23
N ASP A 49 13.89 4.71 -12.80
CA ASP A 49 14.36 5.96 -12.21
C ASP A 49 13.20 6.97 -12.03
N MET A 50 12.29 7.05 -13.00
CA MET A 50 11.08 7.89 -12.89
C MET A 50 10.14 7.41 -11.78
N ILE A 51 9.92 6.10 -11.67
CA ILE A 51 9.12 5.51 -10.59
C ILE A 51 9.77 5.81 -9.24
N GLU A 52 11.06 5.57 -9.08
CA GLU A 52 11.79 5.84 -7.84
C GLU A 52 11.75 7.33 -7.47
N THR A 53 11.91 8.22 -8.46
CA THR A 53 11.81 9.67 -8.28
C THR A 53 10.41 10.06 -7.80
N TYR A 54 9.36 9.55 -8.45
CA TYR A 54 7.99 9.79 -8.01
C TYR A 54 7.77 9.30 -6.58
N VAL A 55 8.22 8.09 -6.26
CA VAL A 55 8.05 7.51 -4.92
C VAL A 55 8.75 8.34 -3.86
N THR A 56 9.98 8.80 -4.15
CA THR A 56 10.76 9.64 -3.24
C THR A 56 10.07 10.97 -2.99
N VAL A 57 9.63 11.66 -4.04
CA VAL A 57 8.96 12.96 -3.93
C VAL A 57 7.59 12.86 -3.27
N GLU A 58 6.79 11.87 -3.66
CA GLU A 58 5.40 11.75 -3.24
C GLU A 58 5.27 11.09 -1.86
N PHE A 59 5.98 10.00 -1.62
CA PHE A 59 5.83 9.21 -0.39
C PHE A 59 7.00 9.39 0.59
N GLY A 60 8.16 9.85 0.11
CA GLY A 60 9.35 10.13 0.93
C GLY A 60 9.35 11.50 1.59
N SER A 61 8.65 12.49 1.01
CA SER A 61 8.70 13.88 1.49
C SER A 61 7.35 14.48 1.89
N LYS A 62 6.22 13.93 1.43
CA LYS A 62 4.89 14.48 1.71
C LYS A 62 4.10 13.63 2.69
N VAL A 63 3.21 14.29 3.43
CA VAL A 63 2.21 13.61 4.26
C VAL A 63 1.18 12.96 3.33
N ARG A 64 0.99 11.65 3.47
CA ARG A 64 0.08 10.84 2.66
C ARG A 64 -1.35 10.96 3.20
N HIS A 65 -2.35 10.85 2.34
CA HIS A 65 -3.70 10.56 2.80
C HIS A 65 -3.83 9.06 3.08
N VAL A 66 -4.07 8.68 4.34
CA VAL A 66 -4.24 7.28 4.76
C VAL A 66 -5.62 7.10 5.40
N SER A 67 -6.47 6.28 4.79
CA SER A 67 -7.75 5.87 5.38
C SER A 67 -7.62 4.45 5.96
N CYS A 68 -8.30 4.19 7.08
CA CYS A 68 -8.22 2.91 7.77
C CYS A 68 -9.63 2.33 7.95
N ASP A 69 -9.82 1.05 7.61
CA ASP A 69 -11.04 0.31 7.91
C ASP A 69 -10.74 -0.84 8.88
N TYR A 70 -11.72 -1.13 9.74
CA TYR A 70 -11.66 -2.26 10.67
C TYR A 70 -12.88 -3.15 10.46
N ILE A 71 -12.66 -4.33 9.89
CA ILE A 71 -13.70 -5.30 9.57
C ILE A 71 -13.62 -6.44 10.57
N TYR A 72 -14.63 -6.59 11.41
CA TYR A 72 -14.63 -7.65 12.40
C TYR A 72 -15.89 -8.51 12.34
N GLY A 73 -15.75 -9.74 12.80
CA GLY A 73 -16.81 -10.73 12.84
C GLY A 73 -16.26 -12.15 12.89
N PRO A 74 -17.12 -13.17 12.98
CA PRO A 74 -16.70 -14.56 13.11
C PRO A 74 -15.77 -15.03 11.99
N THR A 75 -15.03 -16.11 12.22
CA THR A 75 -14.31 -16.81 11.14
C THR A 75 -15.28 -17.33 10.07
N GLY A 76 -14.80 -17.55 8.86
CA GLY A 76 -15.64 -18.04 7.74
C GLY A 76 -16.56 -16.99 7.10
N THR A 77 -16.43 -15.71 7.46
CA THR A 77 -17.27 -14.60 6.93
C THR A 77 -16.70 -13.92 5.67
N ASN A 78 -15.68 -14.52 5.03
CA ASN A 78 -15.02 -14.05 3.81
C ASN A 78 -14.39 -12.65 3.88
N LYS A 79 -14.00 -12.16 5.07
CA LYS A 79 -13.40 -10.83 5.26
C LYS A 79 -12.21 -10.59 4.32
N THR A 80 -11.22 -11.49 4.34
CA THR A 80 -10.03 -11.45 3.48
C THR A 80 -10.39 -11.43 2.01
N SER A 81 -11.23 -12.37 1.57
CA SER A 81 -11.67 -12.50 0.17
C SER A 81 -12.44 -11.29 -0.32
N ASP A 82 -13.23 -10.65 0.54
CA ASP A 82 -13.97 -9.44 0.22
C ASP A 82 -13.02 -8.26 -0.02
N VAL A 83 -11.97 -8.10 0.81
CA VAL A 83 -10.94 -7.06 0.61
C VAL A 83 -10.20 -7.29 -0.71
N LEU A 84 -9.74 -8.51 -0.97
CA LEU A 84 -9.02 -8.84 -2.21
C LEU A 84 -9.88 -8.62 -3.45
N ARG A 85 -11.19 -8.92 -3.39
CA ARG A 85 -12.13 -8.67 -4.48
C ARG A 85 -12.40 -7.17 -4.67
N MET A 86 -12.53 -6.42 -3.58
CA MET A 86 -12.85 -4.99 -3.61
C MET A 86 -11.71 -4.15 -4.21
N TYR A 87 -10.47 -4.43 -3.83
CA TYR A 87 -9.31 -3.64 -4.26
C TYR A 87 -8.53 -4.28 -5.41
N GLY A 88 -8.80 -5.55 -5.71
CA GLY A 88 -8.03 -6.37 -6.65
C GLY A 88 -6.75 -6.88 -6.01
N ALA A 89 -6.52 -8.20 -6.06
CA ALA A 89 -5.41 -8.85 -5.36
C ALA A 89 -4.02 -8.24 -5.66
N LYS A 90 -3.78 -7.78 -6.89
CA LYS A 90 -2.51 -7.14 -7.28
C LYS A 90 -2.23 -5.81 -6.55
N ASN A 91 -3.25 -5.17 -5.99
CA ASN A 91 -3.15 -3.88 -5.33
C ASN A 91 -3.13 -4.01 -3.79
N VAL A 92 -3.22 -5.23 -3.26
CA VAL A 92 -3.30 -5.51 -1.83
C VAL A 92 -2.07 -6.29 -1.41
N PHE A 93 -1.30 -5.72 -0.50
CA PHE A 93 -0.26 -6.43 0.20
C PHE A 93 -0.77 -6.93 1.55
N THR A 94 -0.80 -8.25 1.76
CA THR A 94 -1.12 -8.83 3.06
C THR A 94 0.13 -8.84 3.93
N VAL A 95 0.06 -8.17 5.07
CA VAL A 95 1.17 -8.09 6.04
C VAL A 95 1.35 -9.46 6.69
N ASP A 96 2.59 -9.97 6.70
CA ASP A 96 2.91 -11.23 7.37
C ASP A 96 3.08 -11.01 8.87
N LEU A 97 2.01 -11.24 9.62
CA LEU A 97 1.99 -11.07 11.07
C LEU A 97 2.77 -12.17 11.81
N SER A 98 3.14 -13.26 11.14
CA SER A 98 3.97 -14.32 11.72
C SER A 98 5.47 -13.97 11.72
N SER A 99 5.86 -12.96 10.95
CA SER A 99 7.25 -12.52 10.80
C SER A 99 7.55 -11.30 11.66
N GLU A 100 8.33 -11.49 12.73
CA GLU A 100 8.76 -10.39 13.60
C GLU A 100 9.72 -9.42 12.90
N ASN A 101 10.61 -9.95 12.05
CA ASN A 101 11.71 -9.19 11.46
C ASN A 101 11.33 -8.51 10.14
N PHE A 102 10.52 -9.17 9.33
CA PHE A 102 10.19 -8.72 7.97
C PHE A 102 8.70 -8.91 7.66
N PRO A 103 7.79 -8.23 8.37
CA PRO A 103 6.35 -8.34 8.11
C PRO A 103 5.92 -7.76 6.75
N PHE A 104 6.79 -6.97 6.12
CA PHE A 104 6.59 -6.40 4.78
C PHE A 104 7.45 -7.08 3.71
N ASP A 105 7.98 -8.28 3.96
CA ASP A 105 8.77 -8.97 2.94
C ASP A 105 7.95 -9.19 1.66
N GLY A 106 8.49 -8.75 0.53
CA GLY A 106 7.79 -8.74 -0.75
C GLY A 106 6.89 -7.53 -1.02
N TYR A 107 6.74 -6.57 -0.10
CA TYR A 107 6.02 -5.32 -0.35
C TYR A 107 6.68 -4.54 -1.48
N ALA A 108 5.92 -4.25 -2.53
CA ALA A 108 6.40 -3.65 -3.77
C ALA A 108 5.78 -2.27 -4.06
N GLY A 109 5.12 -1.66 -3.06
CA GLY A 109 4.49 -0.34 -3.21
C GLY A 109 2.98 -0.40 -3.41
N GLU A 110 2.35 -1.52 -3.04
CA GLU A 110 0.91 -1.71 -3.16
C GLU A 110 0.16 -0.58 -2.42
N PRO A 111 -0.92 -0.05 -3.02
CA PRO A 111 -1.67 1.07 -2.48
C PRO A 111 -2.54 0.68 -1.27
N VAL A 112 -2.78 -0.61 -1.06
CA VAL A 112 -3.56 -1.15 0.06
C VAL A 112 -2.70 -2.14 0.83
N ILE A 113 -2.66 -1.98 2.16
CA ILE A 113 -2.17 -3.04 3.05
C ILE A 113 -3.34 -3.70 3.77
N LEU A 114 -3.28 -5.02 3.88
CA LEU A 114 -4.23 -5.85 4.60
C LEU A 114 -3.53 -6.47 5.81
N ILE A 115 -4.00 -6.12 7.00
CA ILE A 115 -3.60 -6.72 8.28
C ILE A 115 -4.68 -7.77 8.59
N ASP A 116 -4.44 -9.00 8.14
CA ASP A 116 -5.46 -10.06 8.16
C ASP A 116 -5.46 -10.86 9.46
N ASP A 117 -6.64 -11.22 9.96
CA ASP A 117 -6.85 -12.00 11.19
C ASP A 117 -6.09 -11.45 12.40
N PHE A 118 -6.11 -10.12 12.55
CA PHE A 118 -5.41 -9.39 13.59
C PHE A 118 -5.91 -9.76 14.99
N ARG A 119 -4.99 -10.04 15.93
CA ARG A 119 -5.31 -10.48 17.30
C ARG A 119 -4.49 -9.77 18.37
N SER A 120 -4.07 -8.53 18.13
CA SER A 120 -3.15 -7.78 19.03
C SER A 120 -1.72 -8.35 19.06
N ASP A 121 -1.38 -9.10 18.03
CA ASP A 121 -0.12 -9.75 17.73
C ASP A 121 0.98 -8.77 17.29
N VAL A 122 0.59 -7.59 16.82
CA VAL A 122 1.51 -6.47 16.53
C VAL A 122 1.57 -5.51 17.72
N LYS A 123 2.76 -5.00 18.09
CA LYS A 123 2.89 -3.97 19.12
C LYS A 123 2.02 -2.74 18.79
N PHE A 124 1.32 -2.19 19.78
CA PHE A 124 0.39 -1.06 19.61
C PHE A 124 0.99 0.12 18.83
N ASN A 125 2.19 0.57 19.23
CA ASN A 125 2.89 1.67 18.55
C ASN A 125 3.30 1.33 17.11
N THR A 126 3.61 0.07 16.82
CA THR A 126 3.91 -0.37 15.46
C THR A 126 2.67 -0.30 14.58
N LEU A 127 1.52 -0.76 15.09
CA LEU A 127 0.25 -0.67 14.37
C LEU A 127 -0.11 0.80 14.08
N LEU A 128 -0.02 1.68 15.09
CA LEU A 128 -0.25 3.12 14.93
C LEU A 128 0.69 3.74 13.89
N ARG A 129 1.96 3.30 13.83
CA ARG A 129 2.93 3.76 12.84
C ARG A 129 2.51 3.35 11.43
N TRP A 130 2.05 2.13 11.21
CA TRP A 130 1.58 1.67 9.89
C TRP A 130 0.36 2.45 9.38
N MET A 131 -0.52 2.89 10.29
CA MET A 131 -1.68 3.73 10.00
C MET A 131 -1.37 5.24 9.95
N ASN A 132 -0.10 5.63 10.08
CA ASN A 132 0.30 7.02 10.16
C ASN A 132 0.50 7.63 8.76
N PRO A 133 0.00 8.85 8.48
CA PRO A 133 0.19 9.49 7.18
C PRO A 133 1.62 9.96 6.87
N TYR A 134 2.50 10.07 7.87
CA TYR A 134 3.86 10.57 7.66
C TYR A 134 4.72 9.62 6.79
N PRO A 135 5.67 10.16 6.00
CA PRO A 135 6.67 9.37 5.31
C PRO A 135 7.36 8.36 6.22
N MET A 136 7.42 7.11 5.77
CA MET A 136 8.15 6.07 6.48
C MET A 136 8.65 5.00 5.52
N LYS A 137 9.75 4.36 5.90
CA LYS A 137 10.23 3.13 5.27
C LYS A 137 9.82 1.92 6.10
N VAL A 138 9.53 0.82 5.41
CA VAL A 138 9.37 -0.52 5.98
C VAL A 138 10.55 -1.39 5.61
N SER A 139 10.90 -2.31 6.51
CA SER A 139 11.95 -3.29 6.25
C SER A 139 11.40 -4.43 5.41
N ILE A 140 12.14 -4.78 4.37
CA ILE A 140 11.95 -5.98 3.54
C ILE A 140 13.26 -6.79 3.60
N LYS A 141 13.29 -8.05 3.19
CA LYS A 141 14.56 -8.80 3.25
C LYS A 141 15.62 -8.14 2.37
N GLY A 142 16.75 -7.81 3.00
CA GLY A 142 17.92 -7.23 2.34
C GLY A 142 17.80 -5.75 1.93
N SER A 143 16.71 -5.05 2.25
CA SER A 143 16.53 -3.63 1.90
C SER A 143 15.43 -2.95 2.72
N HIS A 144 15.02 -1.76 2.29
CA HIS A 144 13.84 -1.05 2.77
C HIS A 144 13.00 -0.56 1.60
N MET A 145 11.68 -0.52 1.78
CA MET A 145 10.74 0.04 0.82
C MET A 145 10.02 1.25 1.42
N GLN A 146 9.80 2.29 0.60
CA GLN A 146 8.99 3.43 1.03
C GLN A 146 7.53 2.98 1.17
N ALA A 147 6.85 3.37 2.25
CA ALA A 147 5.45 3.07 2.44
C ALA A 147 4.60 3.90 1.46
N GLN A 148 3.92 3.23 0.51
CA GLN A 148 3.13 3.89 -0.54
C GLN A 148 1.61 3.72 -0.33
N TRP A 149 1.20 2.86 0.60
CA TRP A 149 -0.23 2.58 0.84
C TRP A 149 -1.02 3.82 1.26
N ARG A 150 -2.23 3.95 0.74
CA ARG A 150 -3.21 5.00 1.09
C ARG A 150 -4.44 4.41 1.79
N LYS A 151 -4.52 3.08 1.84
CA LYS A 151 -5.55 2.32 2.53
C LYS A 151 -4.91 1.28 3.44
N VAL A 152 -5.36 1.26 4.69
CA VAL A 152 -5.09 0.17 5.63
C VAL A 152 -6.41 -0.52 5.90
N VAL A 153 -6.49 -1.82 5.66
CA VAL A 153 -7.65 -2.62 6.04
C VAL A 153 -7.18 -3.61 7.10
N ILE A 154 -7.87 -3.63 8.23
CA ILE A 154 -7.66 -4.62 9.28
C ILE A 154 -8.86 -5.54 9.31
N THR A 155 -8.62 -6.85 9.28
CA THR A 155 -9.66 -7.83 9.56
C THR A 155 -9.39 -8.49 10.91
N SER A 156 -10.43 -8.81 11.67
CA SER A 156 -10.28 -9.49 12.95
C SER A 156 -11.51 -10.32 13.29
N ASN A 157 -11.34 -11.26 14.23
CA ASN A 157 -12.45 -11.89 14.93
C ASN A 157 -12.80 -11.15 16.24
N LEU A 158 -11.91 -10.27 16.71
CA LEU A 158 -12.11 -9.41 17.86
C LEU A 158 -12.71 -8.08 17.40
N SER A 159 -13.59 -7.53 18.20
CA SER A 159 -14.02 -6.14 18.07
C SER A 159 -12.88 -5.17 18.42
N LEU A 160 -13.05 -3.92 18.01
CA LEU A 160 -12.03 -2.89 18.20
C LEU A 160 -11.79 -2.56 19.70
N ASP A 161 -12.78 -2.78 20.57
CA ASP A 161 -12.64 -2.62 22.02
C ASP A 161 -11.94 -3.81 22.69
N GLU A 162 -12.04 -5.02 22.11
CA GLU A 162 -11.40 -6.24 22.60
C GLU A 162 -9.89 -6.31 22.30
N VAL A 163 -9.40 -5.64 21.25
CA VAL A 163 -7.97 -5.68 20.90
C VAL A 163 -7.11 -4.91 21.91
N TYR A 164 -5.92 -5.42 22.20
CA TYR A 164 -5.01 -4.91 23.24
C TYR A 164 -5.66 -4.86 24.63
N PRO A 165 -6.16 -5.99 25.17
CA PRO A 165 -6.85 -6.02 26.47
C PRO A 165 -5.94 -5.62 27.65
N ASN A 166 -4.63 -5.85 27.52
CA ASN A 166 -3.64 -5.58 28.56
C ASN A 166 -3.01 -4.18 28.46
N LEU A 167 -3.50 -3.31 27.57
CA LEU A 167 -2.96 -1.95 27.44
C LEU A 167 -3.42 -1.12 28.64
N THR A 168 -2.47 -0.58 29.40
CA THR A 168 -2.75 0.31 30.54
C THR A 168 -3.17 1.71 30.11
N GLU A 169 -2.72 2.14 28.93
CA GLU A 169 -3.05 3.42 28.33
C GLU A 169 -4.39 3.41 27.57
N LYS A 170 -4.96 4.60 27.33
CA LYS A 170 -6.19 4.74 26.56
C LYS A 170 -5.96 4.41 25.08
N LYS A 171 -6.84 3.60 24.49
CA LYS A 171 -6.85 3.23 23.06
C LYS A 171 -7.32 4.37 22.11
N ASN A 172 -7.57 5.57 22.63
CA ASN A 172 -8.02 6.74 21.86
C ASN A 172 -7.19 7.01 20.57
N PRO A 173 -5.86 6.87 20.55
CA PRO A 173 -5.07 7.10 19.33
C PRO A 173 -5.39 6.09 18.22
N LEU A 174 -5.79 4.86 18.58
CA LEU A 174 -6.21 3.82 17.65
C LEU A 174 -7.61 4.11 17.12
N TYR A 175 -8.56 4.39 18.02
CA TYR A 175 -9.96 4.66 17.65
C TYR A 175 -10.10 5.82 16.66
N ARG A 176 -9.33 6.90 16.86
CA ARG A 176 -9.32 8.06 15.95
C ARG A 176 -8.89 7.72 14.51
N ARG A 177 -8.18 6.61 14.28
CA ARG A 177 -7.79 6.18 12.93
C ARG A 177 -8.96 5.62 12.14
N PHE A 178 -10.01 5.17 12.83
CA PHE A 178 -11.19 4.55 12.24
C PHE A 178 -12.41 5.47 12.24
N GLU A 179 -12.29 6.74 12.66
CA GLU A 179 -13.42 7.69 12.73
C GLU A 179 -14.13 7.93 11.38
N ASN A 180 -13.45 7.67 10.25
CA ASN A 180 -14.01 7.77 8.89
C ASN A 180 -14.19 6.40 8.19
N GLY A 181 -13.90 5.29 8.89
CA GLY A 181 -13.82 3.95 8.33
C GLY A 181 -14.96 3.06 8.80
N ILE A 182 -15.51 2.27 7.89
CA ILE A 182 -16.70 1.46 8.15
C ILE A 182 -16.38 0.37 9.18
N VAL A 183 -17.02 0.43 10.34
CA VAL A 183 -17.06 -0.66 11.33
C VAL A 183 -18.20 -1.61 10.93
N PHE A 184 -17.91 -2.57 10.04
CA PHE A 184 -18.90 -3.60 9.70
C PHE A 184 -18.90 -4.69 10.76
N LYS A 185 -20.09 -4.94 11.33
CA LYS A 185 -20.42 -6.18 12.02
C LYS A 185 -21.10 -7.08 10.99
N LYS A 186 -20.38 -8.05 10.41
CA LYS A 186 -21.06 -9.14 9.66
C LYS A 186 -21.69 -10.07 10.70
N CYS A 187 -22.89 -9.72 11.14
CA CYS A 187 -23.84 -10.71 11.64
C CYS A 187 -24.50 -11.33 10.40
N GLN A 188 -24.39 -12.66 10.24
CA GLN A 188 -25.49 -13.38 9.61
C GLN A 188 -26.61 -13.52 10.64
#